data_AF-B2JW52-F1
#
_entry.id   AF-B2JW52-F1
#
_cell.length_a   1.000
_cell.length_b   1.000
_cell.length_c   1.000
_cell.angle_alpha   90.00
_cell.angle_beta   90.00
_cell.angle_gamma   90.00
#
_symmetry.space_group_name_H-M   'P 1'
#
loop_
_entity.id
_entity.type
_entity.pdbx_description
1 polymer ?
#
loop_
_entity_poly.entity_id
_entity_poly.type
_entity_poly.pdbx_seq_one_letter_code
_entity_poly.pdbx_strand_id
1 'polypeptide(L)'
;MNWQIFSCFKNKALRYIILAIFIAYVMVLAQYHPILFFIVSVIFAGYLVTLLVGACFILISKQKRATHGRRLVRHLAIAICVFLWEALLVFNHAGGWTDILAIKLDTKKYDACKNSGVAFDGNRLSVCDTNDKWWRAGFTEAIVYDSSGQILREHPPHSDDWLNAALSPNIHAPFGVVGFEARRLTGDFYLITFYDDLSDELIPECRSIHDRCVLREK
;
A
#
# COMPACT_ATOMS: atom_id res chain seq x y z
N MET A 1 -42.10 9.35 25.00
CA MET A 1 -41.20 8.36 24.37
C MET A 1 -40.00 9.09 23.76
N ASN A 2 -38.86 9.10 24.47
CA ASN A 2 -37.45 9.20 24.04
C ASN A 2 -37.02 10.01 22.78
N TRP A 3 -37.27 11.32 22.70
CA TRP A 3 -36.60 12.17 21.70
C TRP A 3 -35.23 12.74 22.16
N GLN A 4 -35.03 12.95 23.46
CA GLN A 4 -33.76 13.49 24.00
C GLN A 4 -32.62 12.47 24.09
N ILE A 5 -32.92 11.17 24.17
CA ILE A 5 -31.88 10.12 24.22
C ILE A 5 -31.22 9.96 22.84
N PHE A 6 -31.99 10.11 21.76
CA PHE A 6 -31.49 9.99 20.39
C PHE A 6 -30.56 11.14 19.97
N SER A 7 -30.82 12.37 20.40
CA SER A 7 -29.95 13.51 20.06
C SER A 7 -28.59 13.44 20.78
N CYS A 8 -28.57 12.97 22.03
CA CYS A 8 -27.34 12.83 22.80
C CYS A 8 -26.47 11.63 22.34
N PHE A 9 -27.10 10.53 21.90
CA PHE A 9 -26.39 9.39 21.30
C PHE A 9 -25.79 9.73 19.93
N LYS A 10 -26.50 10.47 19.08
CA LYS A 10 -26.00 10.93 17.77
C LYS A 10 -24.69 11.71 17.89
N ASN A 11 -24.57 12.60 18.87
CA ASN A 11 -23.36 13.41 19.06
C ASN A 11 -22.16 12.62 19.57
N LYS A 12 -22.37 11.59 20.41
CA LYS A 12 -21.27 10.73 20.87
C LYS A 12 -20.79 9.77 19.79
N ALA A 13 -21.71 9.11 19.08
CA ALA A 13 -21.37 8.20 17.99
C ALA A 13 -20.64 8.93 16.85
N LEU A 14 -21.13 10.12 16.46
CA LEU A 14 -20.51 10.94 15.42
C LEU A 14 -19.07 11.35 15.79
N ARG A 15 -18.80 11.71 17.06
CA ARG A 15 -17.43 12.03 17.52
C ARG A 15 -16.48 10.83 17.37
N TYR A 16 -16.94 9.62 17.67
CA TYR A 16 -16.12 8.42 17.49
C TYR A 16 -15.89 8.09 16.01
N ILE A 17 -16.89 8.28 15.16
CA ILE A 17 -16.74 8.09 13.71
C ILE A 17 -15.74 9.09 13.14
N ILE A 18 -15.85 10.38 13.49
CA ILE A 18 -14.91 11.43 13.05
C ILE A 18 -13.49 11.11 13.53
N LEU A 19 -13.33 10.70 14.80
CA LEU A 19 -12.03 10.31 15.34
C LEU A 19 -11.45 9.09 14.60
N ALA A 20 -12.27 8.09 14.29
CA ALA A 20 -11.85 6.91 13.53
C ALA A 20 -11.42 7.27 12.10
N ILE A 21 -12.17 8.15 11.42
CA ILE A 21 -11.82 8.67 10.09
C ILE A 21 -10.50 9.45 10.15
N PHE A 22 -10.32 10.30 11.15
CA PHE A 22 -9.08 11.06 11.33
C PHE A 22 -7.88 10.16 11.59
N ILE A 23 -8.03 9.14 12.46
CA ILE A 23 -6.98 8.14 12.69
C ILE A 23 -6.67 7.39 11.39
N ALA A 24 -7.67 6.90 10.67
CA ALA A 24 -7.48 6.21 9.40
C ALA A 24 -6.73 7.11 8.39
N TYR A 25 -7.12 8.38 8.27
CA TYR A 25 -6.45 9.36 7.41
C TYR A 25 -4.97 9.57 7.78
N VAL A 26 -4.67 9.76 9.08
CA VAL A 26 -3.29 9.90 9.56
C VAL A 26 -2.49 8.62 9.29
N MET A 27 -3.09 7.44 9.45
CA MET A 27 -2.43 6.17 9.14
C MET A 27 -2.14 6.00 7.65
N VAL A 28 -3.06 6.39 6.76
CA VAL A 28 -2.84 6.42 5.29
C VAL A 28 -1.71 7.37 4.91
N LEU A 29 -1.53 8.48 5.62
CA LEU A 29 -0.40 9.38 5.38
C LEU A 29 0.90 8.80 5.93
N ALA A 30 0.87 8.23 7.14
CA ALA A 30 2.05 7.72 7.84
C ALA A 30 2.64 6.44 7.22
N GLN A 31 1.84 5.62 6.53
CA GLN A 31 2.32 4.36 5.92
C GLN A 31 3.47 4.58 4.92
N TYR A 32 3.58 5.78 4.35
CA TYR A 32 4.59 6.11 3.35
C TYR A 32 5.85 6.75 3.94
N HIS A 33 5.87 7.01 5.24
CA HIS A 33 7.05 7.52 5.92
C HIS A 33 7.51 6.46 6.94
N PRO A 34 8.57 5.68 6.65
CA PRO A 34 8.91 4.48 7.41
C PRO A 34 9.13 4.77 8.91
N ILE A 35 9.68 5.94 9.23
CA ILE A 35 9.83 6.42 10.61
C ILE A 35 8.47 6.65 11.29
N LEU A 36 7.51 7.29 10.61
CA LEU A 36 6.19 7.54 11.18
C LEU A 36 5.39 6.25 11.33
N PHE A 37 5.47 5.36 10.33
CA PHE A 37 4.88 4.03 10.41
C PHE A 37 5.42 3.24 11.61
N PHE A 38 6.74 3.26 11.83
CA PHE A 38 7.36 2.61 12.99
C PHE A 38 6.91 3.23 14.32
N ILE A 39 6.88 4.56 14.42
CA ILE A 39 6.40 5.27 15.62
C ILE A 39 4.93 4.90 15.93
N VAL A 40 4.05 4.92 14.92
CA VAL A 40 2.63 4.54 15.08
C VAL A 40 2.51 3.11 15.56
N SER A 41 3.26 2.18 14.95
CA SER A 41 3.29 0.77 15.36
C SER A 41 3.74 0.59 16.81
N VAL A 42 4.78 1.29 17.25
CA VAL A 42 5.29 1.21 18.64
C VAL A 42 4.27 1.77 19.65
N ILE A 43 3.66 2.91 19.34
CA ILE A 43 2.61 3.51 20.19
C ILE A 43 1.43 2.55 20.32
N PHE A 44 1.01 1.94 19.20
CA PHE A 44 -0.10 1.01 19.19
C PHE A 44 0.22 -0.28 19.97
N ALA A 45 1.42 -0.84 19.79
CA ALA A 45 1.88 -2.00 20.55
C ALA A 45 1.89 -1.72 22.06
N GLY A 46 2.42 -0.55 22.46
CA GLY A 46 2.40 -0.10 23.85
C GLY A 46 0.96 0.04 24.40
N TYR A 47 0.06 0.60 23.62
CA TYR A 47 -1.37 0.70 23.98
C TYR A 47 -1.99 -0.69 24.18
N LEU A 48 -1.73 -1.64 23.29
CA LEU A 48 -2.22 -3.02 23.39
C LEU A 48 -1.74 -3.71 24.68
N VAL A 49 -0.44 -3.58 25.01
CA VAL A 49 0.13 -4.13 26.24
C VAL A 49 -0.56 -3.57 27.47
N THR A 50 -0.76 -2.25 27.54
CA THR A 50 -1.47 -1.64 28.68
C THR A 50 -2.91 -2.11 28.82
N LEU A 51 -3.61 -2.35 27.70
CA LEU A 51 -4.96 -2.93 27.72
C LEU A 51 -4.97 -4.38 28.20
N LEU A 52 -4.01 -5.20 27.79
CA LEU A 52 -3.90 -6.59 28.24
C LEU A 52 -3.60 -6.68 29.73
N VAL A 53 -2.66 -5.87 30.22
CA VAL A 53 -2.35 -5.76 31.66
C VAL A 53 -3.61 -5.31 32.42
N GLY A 54 -4.30 -4.27 31.94
CA GLY A 54 -5.55 -3.80 32.53
C GLY A 54 -6.66 -4.85 32.53
N ALA A 55 -6.79 -5.64 31.46
CA ALA A 55 -7.74 -6.74 31.37
C ALA A 55 -7.44 -7.83 32.41
N CYS A 56 -6.17 -8.23 32.55
CA CYS A 56 -5.71 -9.19 33.56
C CYS A 56 -6.03 -8.71 34.99
N PHE A 57 -5.75 -7.45 35.32
CA PHE A 57 -6.09 -6.87 36.62
C PHE A 57 -7.61 -6.85 36.92
N ILE A 58 -8.44 -6.61 35.91
CA ILE A 58 -9.91 -6.63 36.05
C ILE A 58 -10.44 -8.06 36.21
N LEU A 59 -9.82 -9.04 35.55
CA LEU A 59 -10.18 -10.45 35.71
C LEU A 59 -9.87 -10.96 37.13
N ILE A 60 -8.74 -10.53 37.70
CA ILE A 60 -8.30 -10.88 39.06
C ILE A 60 -9.15 -10.17 40.11
N SER A 61 -9.55 -8.91 39.89
CA SER A 61 -10.31 -8.13 40.88
C SER A 61 -11.83 -8.38 40.80
N LYS A 62 -12.40 -9.05 41.82
CA LYS A 62 -13.85 -9.30 41.92
C LYS A 62 -14.69 -8.03 42.08
N GLN A 63 -14.11 -6.93 42.56
CA GLN A 63 -14.83 -5.80 43.14
C GLN A 63 -15.18 -4.66 42.15
N LYS A 64 -14.66 -4.67 40.91
CA LYS A 64 -14.83 -3.55 39.94
C LYS A 64 -15.23 -3.97 38.52
N ARG A 65 -15.68 -5.21 38.30
CA ARG A 65 -15.97 -5.76 36.96
C ARG A 65 -17.02 -4.99 36.15
N ALA A 66 -18.10 -4.49 36.76
CA ALA A 66 -19.23 -3.97 35.99
C ALA A 66 -18.93 -2.64 35.27
N THR A 67 -18.30 -1.67 35.95
CA THR A 67 -18.01 -0.34 35.40
C THR A 67 -16.68 -0.30 34.65
N HIS A 68 -15.63 -0.95 35.15
CA HIS A 68 -14.35 -1.04 34.43
C HIS A 68 -14.42 -1.99 33.23
N GLY A 69 -15.24 -3.04 33.28
CA GLY A 69 -15.47 -3.94 32.15
C GLY A 69 -16.06 -3.22 30.94
N ARG A 70 -17.06 -2.34 31.12
CA ARG A 70 -17.60 -1.53 30.00
C ARG A 70 -16.58 -0.59 29.38
N ARG A 71 -15.66 -0.01 30.16
CA ARG A 71 -14.56 0.83 29.62
C ARG A 71 -13.54 -0.02 28.87
N LEU A 72 -13.16 -1.18 29.43
CA LEU A 72 -12.25 -2.12 28.80
C LEU A 72 -12.79 -2.62 27.45
N VAL A 73 -14.06 -3.00 27.38
CA VAL A 73 -14.71 -3.44 26.12
C VAL A 73 -14.63 -2.37 25.03
N ARG A 74 -14.84 -1.09 25.38
CA ARG A 74 -14.71 0.02 24.40
C ARG A 74 -13.27 0.19 23.90
N HIS A 75 -12.30 0.10 24.80
CA HIS A 75 -10.90 0.20 24.42
C HIS A 75 -10.42 -1.01 23.59
N LEU A 76 -10.88 -2.22 23.93
CA LEU A 76 -10.66 -3.42 23.13
C LEU A 76 -11.27 -3.28 21.74
N ALA A 77 -12.49 -2.75 21.60
CA ALA A 77 -13.10 -2.52 20.29
C ALA A 77 -12.26 -1.56 19.44
N ILE A 78 -11.75 -0.47 20.02
CA ILE A 78 -10.85 0.46 19.31
C ILE A 78 -9.55 -0.24 18.92
N ALA A 79 -8.95 -1.00 19.83
CA ALA A 79 -7.72 -1.75 19.55
C ALA A 79 -7.92 -2.78 18.43
N ILE A 80 -9.03 -3.51 18.42
CA ILE A 80 -9.37 -4.44 17.34
C ILE A 80 -9.49 -3.71 16.01
N CYS A 81 -10.18 -2.56 15.95
CA CYS A 81 -10.30 -1.79 14.72
C CYS A 81 -8.95 -1.33 14.17
N VAL A 82 -8.05 -0.84 15.04
CA VAL A 82 -6.70 -0.42 14.62
C VAL A 82 -5.85 -1.61 14.20
N PHE A 83 -5.94 -2.74 14.91
CA PHE A 83 -5.24 -3.97 14.50
C PHE A 83 -5.73 -4.49 13.15
N LEU A 84 -7.04 -4.50 12.92
CA LEU A 84 -7.61 -4.88 11.62
C LEU A 84 -7.15 -3.94 10.51
N TRP A 85 -7.01 -2.64 10.81
CA TRP A 85 -6.48 -1.67 9.87
C TRP A 85 -5.00 -1.92 9.53
N GLU A 86 -4.14 -2.10 10.54
CA GLU A 86 -2.73 -2.46 10.34
C GLU A 86 -2.58 -3.75 9.54
N ALA A 87 -3.36 -4.79 9.89
CA ALA A 87 -3.39 -6.02 9.13
C ALA A 87 -3.80 -5.77 7.67
N LEU A 88 -4.82 -4.95 7.44
CA LEU A 88 -5.27 -4.59 6.09
C LEU A 88 -4.18 -3.86 5.30
N LEU A 89 -3.42 -2.96 5.94
CA LEU A 89 -2.29 -2.28 5.32
C LEU A 89 -1.18 -3.26 4.94
N VAL A 90 -0.80 -4.16 5.85
CA VAL A 90 0.21 -5.20 5.59
C VAL A 90 -0.25 -6.13 4.47
N PHE A 91 -1.50 -6.58 4.50
CA PHE A 91 -2.09 -7.39 3.43
C PHE A 91 -2.16 -6.62 2.11
N ASN A 92 -2.39 -5.30 2.16
CA ASN A 92 -2.35 -4.46 0.97
C ASN A 92 -0.94 -4.35 0.39
N HIS A 93 0.04 -4.06 1.24
CA HIS A 93 1.43 -3.95 0.81
C HIS A 93 1.97 -5.30 0.28
N ALA A 94 1.52 -6.42 0.83
CA ALA A 94 1.91 -7.76 0.37
C ALA A 94 1.15 -8.22 -0.88
N GLY A 95 -0.12 -7.83 -1.04
CA GLY A 95 -1.01 -8.38 -2.07
C GLY A 95 -1.46 -7.41 -3.17
N GLY A 96 -1.27 -6.10 -3.01
CA GLY A 96 -1.75 -5.07 -3.94
C GLY A 96 -3.27 -5.08 -4.15
N TRP A 97 -4.06 -5.53 -3.15
CA TRP A 97 -5.48 -5.79 -3.36
C TRP A 97 -6.29 -4.51 -3.62
N THR A 98 -5.89 -3.37 -3.03
CA THR A 98 -6.52 -2.07 -3.35
C THR A 98 -6.29 -1.68 -4.79
N ASP A 99 -5.11 -1.95 -5.33
CA ASP A 99 -4.76 -1.60 -6.71
C ASP A 99 -5.48 -2.51 -7.69
N ILE A 100 -5.60 -3.81 -7.36
CA ILE A 100 -6.45 -4.74 -8.11
C ILE A 100 -7.91 -4.27 -8.14
N LEU A 101 -8.44 -3.80 -7.01
CA LEU A 101 -9.80 -3.25 -6.96
C LEU A 101 -9.91 -1.95 -7.76
N ALA A 102 -8.93 -1.05 -7.68
CA ALA A 102 -8.90 0.19 -8.45
C ALA A 102 -8.95 -0.11 -9.96
N ILE A 103 -8.14 -1.07 -10.43
CA ILE A 103 -8.13 -1.53 -11.83
C ILE A 103 -9.50 -2.09 -12.25
N LYS A 104 -10.14 -2.87 -11.39
CA LYS A 104 -11.44 -3.50 -11.69
C LYS A 104 -12.62 -2.53 -11.61
N LEU A 105 -12.55 -1.50 -10.76
CA LEU A 105 -13.64 -0.56 -10.53
C LEU A 105 -13.58 0.63 -11.50
N ASP A 106 -12.38 1.12 -11.84
CA ASP A 106 -12.19 2.22 -12.78
C ASP A 106 -11.73 1.71 -14.15
N THR A 107 -12.51 0.80 -14.74
CA THR A 107 -12.15 0.15 -16.01
C THR A 107 -11.89 1.16 -17.12
N LYS A 108 -12.63 2.28 -17.15
CA LYS A 108 -12.45 3.34 -18.14
C LYS A 108 -11.08 4.00 -18.05
N LYS A 109 -10.59 4.35 -16.85
CA LYS A 109 -9.22 4.92 -16.68
C LYS A 109 -8.18 3.94 -17.20
N TYR A 110 -8.25 2.68 -16.77
CA TYR A 110 -7.22 1.70 -17.09
C TYR A 110 -7.30 1.20 -18.53
N ASP A 111 -8.48 1.11 -19.14
CA ASP A 111 -8.61 0.81 -20.58
C ASP A 111 -8.11 1.96 -21.45
N ALA A 112 -8.32 3.21 -21.04
CA ALA A 112 -7.72 4.36 -21.72
C ALA A 112 -6.19 4.30 -21.62
N CYS A 113 -5.64 4.02 -20.44
CA CYS A 113 -4.21 3.87 -20.24
C CYS A 113 -3.60 2.77 -21.13
N LYS A 114 -4.22 1.58 -21.17
CA LYS A 114 -3.76 0.47 -22.03
C LYS A 114 -3.53 0.91 -23.46
N ASN A 115 -4.29 1.88 -23.95
CA ASN A 115 -4.23 2.37 -25.33
C ASN A 115 -3.33 3.60 -25.53
N SER A 116 -2.87 4.25 -24.45
CA SER A 116 -2.07 5.48 -24.52
C SER A 116 -0.57 5.27 -24.39
N GLY A 117 -0.10 4.08 -24.00
CA GLY A 117 1.34 3.81 -23.87
C GLY A 117 2.08 3.62 -25.18
N VAL A 118 3.38 3.32 -25.08
CA VAL A 118 4.28 3.15 -26.22
C VAL A 118 4.09 1.77 -26.83
N ALA A 119 3.79 1.73 -28.13
CA ALA A 119 3.65 0.48 -28.88
C ALA A 119 5.02 0.01 -29.38
N PHE A 120 5.29 -1.29 -29.30
CA PHE A 120 6.52 -1.93 -29.75
C PHE A 120 6.22 -3.39 -30.13
N ASP A 121 6.68 -3.87 -31.29
CA ASP A 121 6.48 -5.25 -31.78
C ASP A 121 5.07 -5.84 -31.53
N GLY A 122 4.02 -5.09 -31.89
CA GLY A 122 2.62 -5.50 -31.67
C GLY A 122 2.16 -5.52 -30.20
N ASN A 123 3.06 -5.23 -29.26
CA ASN A 123 2.83 -5.08 -27.83
C ASN A 123 2.78 -3.61 -27.41
N ARG A 124 2.48 -3.37 -26.13
CA ARG A 124 2.39 -2.03 -25.58
C ARG A 124 2.79 -1.98 -24.11
N LEU A 125 3.51 -0.91 -23.77
CA LEU A 125 3.96 -0.59 -22.41
C LEU A 125 3.39 0.77 -22.01
N SER A 126 2.64 0.83 -20.90
CA SER A 126 1.93 2.04 -20.46
C SER A 126 2.04 2.24 -18.95
N VAL A 127 2.25 3.48 -18.49
CA VAL A 127 2.19 3.84 -17.06
C VAL A 127 0.80 4.40 -16.78
N CYS A 128 0.03 3.71 -15.95
CA CYS A 128 -1.40 3.98 -15.75
C CYS A 128 -1.72 4.74 -14.48
N ASP A 129 -0.88 4.58 -13.48
CA ASP A 129 -0.97 5.32 -12.24
C ASP A 129 0.42 5.44 -11.66
N THR A 130 0.70 6.58 -11.04
CA THR A 130 1.91 6.80 -10.27
C THR A 130 1.47 7.22 -8.89
N ASN A 131 2.10 6.67 -7.86
CA ASN A 131 1.86 7.15 -6.51
C ASN A 131 2.49 8.54 -6.39
N ASP A 132 1.69 9.59 -6.19
CA ASP A 132 2.12 11.01 -6.10
C ASP A 132 3.07 11.31 -4.92
N LYS A 133 3.59 10.28 -4.25
CA LYS A 133 4.44 10.38 -3.07
C LYS A 133 5.90 10.35 -3.50
N TRP A 134 6.46 11.56 -3.49
CA TRP A 134 7.79 11.91 -3.96
C TRP A 134 8.89 11.28 -3.10
N TRP A 135 9.77 10.51 -3.74
CA TRP A 135 11.19 10.41 -3.40
C TRP A 135 12.00 10.86 -4.63
N ARG A 136 13.29 11.19 -4.47
CA ARG A 136 14.19 11.98 -5.37
C ARG A 136 14.01 11.88 -6.91
N ALA A 137 13.40 10.82 -7.46
CA ALA A 137 13.09 10.62 -8.88
C ALA A 137 11.60 10.79 -9.29
N GLY A 138 10.72 11.27 -8.40
CA GLY A 138 9.33 11.64 -8.71
C GLY A 138 8.27 10.80 -8.00
N PHE A 139 8.42 9.48 -7.96
CA PHE A 139 7.48 8.55 -7.30
C PHE A 139 8.17 7.23 -6.91
N THR A 140 7.63 6.53 -5.92
CA THR A 140 8.16 5.23 -5.46
C THR A 140 7.46 4.04 -6.12
N GLU A 141 6.22 4.22 -6.59
CA GLU A 141 5.40 3.13 -7.13
C GLU A 141 4.63 3.58 -8.37
N ALA A 142 4.47 2.67 -9.33
CA ALA A 142 3.60 2.86 -10.47
C ALA A 142 2.84 1.59 -10.83
N ILE A 143 1.61 1.76 -11.32
CA ILE A 143 0.86 0.71 -12.00
C ILE A 143 1.19 0.78 -13.48
N VAL A 144 1.79 -0.28 -14.00
CA VAL A 144 2.22 -0.39 -15.40
C VAL A 144 1.47 -1.50 -16.10
N TYR A 145 1.05 -1.24 -17.33
CA TYR A 145 0.52 -2.23 -18.25
C TYR A 145 1.62 -2.67 -19.22
N ASP A 146 1.92 -3.96 -19.29
CA ASP A 146 2.87 -4.56 -20.23
C ASP A 146 2.25 -5.76 -20.94
N SER A 147 1.70 -5.57 -22.14
CA SER A 147 1.04 -6.66 -22.88
C SER A 147 1.99 -7.78 -23.30
N SER A 148 3.30 -7.52 -23.34
CA SER A 148 4.30 -8.54 -23.70
C SER A 148 4.59 -9.50 -22.53
N GLY A 149 4.31 -9.04 -21.31
CA GLY A 149 4.67 -9.69 -20.06
C GLY A 149 6.17 -9.80 -19.81
N GLN A 150 7.01 -9.12 -20.62
CA GLN A 150 8.47 -9.18 -20.50
C GLN A 150 8.95 -8.59 -19.18
N ILE A 151 8.16 -7.74 -18.50
CA ILE A 151 8.50 -7.20 -17.19
C ILE A 151 8.70 -8.27 -16.08
N LEU A 152 8.00 -9.42 -16.17
CA LEU A 152 8.09 -10.51 -15.18
C LEU A 152 8.68 -11.80 -15.74
N ARG A 153 9.04 -11.88 -17.03
CA ARG A 153 9.62 -13.13 -17.57
C ARG A 153 10.97 -13.38 -16.89
N GLU A 154 11.04 -14.49 -16.18
CA GLU A 154 12.11 -14.88 -15.24
C GLU A 154 13.48 -15.14 -15.87
N HIS A 155 13.65 -14.94 -17.19
CA HIS A 155 14.91 -15.17 -17.90
C HIS A 155 15.26 -13.96 -18.79
N PRO A 156 16.37 -13.25 -18.50
CA PRO A 156 16.87 -12.18 -19.36
C PRO A 156 17.29 -12.68 -20.74
N PRO A 157 17.38 -11.78 -21.74
CA PRO A 157 17.15 -10.33 -21.66
C PRO A 157 15.78 -9.85 -22.18
N HIS A 158 15.35 -8.67 -21.73
CA HIS A 158 14.29 -7.92 -22.39
C HIS A 158 14.69 -7.66 -23.85
N SER A 159 13.72 -7.71 -24.76
CA SER A 159 13.95 -7.32 -26.16
C SER A 159 14.36 -5.85 -26.27
N ASP A 160 15.18 -5.52 -27.27
CA ASP A 160 15.61 -4.14 -27.53
C ASP A 160 14.40 -3.21 -27.74
N ASP A 161 13.34 -3.70 -28.39
CA ASP A 161 12.09 -2.97 -28.59
C ASP A 161 11.38 -2.66 -27.26
N TRP A 162 11.38 -3.59 -26.31
CA TRP A 162 10.84 -3.36 -24.97
C TRP A 162 11.69 -2.36 -24.19
N LEU A 163 13.03 -2.47 -24.27
CA LEU A 163 13.96 -1.53 -23.63
C LEU A 163 13.75 -0.12 -24.15
N ASN A 164 13.69 0.05 -25.48
CA ASN A 164 13.42 1.33 -26.12
C ASN A 164 12.05 1.91 -25.72
N ALA A 165 11.03 1.05 -25.56
CA ALA A 165 9.74 1.49 -25.05
C ALA A 165 9.85 1.95 -23.59
N ALA A 166 10.44 1.14 -22.70
CA ALA A 166 10.59 1.42 -21.27
C ALA A 166 11.39 2.70 -20.99
N LEU A 167 12.43 2.95 -21.78
CA LEU A 167 13.29 4.13 -21.69
C LEU A 167 12.76 5.33 -22.46
N SER A 168 11.61 5.19 -23.15
CA SER A 168 11.02 6.28 -23.91
C SER A 168 10.63 7.43 -22.98
N PRO A 169 10.91 8.70 -23.34
CA PRO A 169 10.51 9.87 -22.53
C PRO A 169 8.99 9.97 -22.29
N ASN A 170 8.19 9.31 -23.13
CA ASN A 170 6.73 9.28 -23.01
C ASN A 170 6.24 8.32 -21.91
N ILE A 171 7.10 7.39 -21.49
CA ILE A 171 6.85 6.54 -20.34
C ILE A 171 7.28 7.34 -19.12
N HIS A 172 6.30 7.90 -18.42
CA HIS A 172 6.50 8.67 -17.18
C HIS A 172 6.93 7.77 -16.02
N ALA A 173 7.99 6.96 -16.19
CA ALA A 173 8.57 6.13 -15.15
C ALA A 173 10.10 6.05 -15.25
N PRO A 174 10.82 6.00 -14.12
CA PRO A 174 12.28 6.08 -14.09
C PRO A 174 12.96 4.73 -14.40
N PHE A 175 12.44 4.00 -15.40
CA PHE A 175 13.12 2.82 -15.93
C PHE A 175 14.53 3.23 -16.40
N GLY A 176 15.53 2.40 -16.12
CA GLY A 176 16.92 2.66 -16.51
C GLY A 176 17.71 3.59 -15.60
N VAL A 177 17.03 4.37 -14.75
CA VAL A 177 17.67 5.32 -13.83
C VAL A 177 17.88 4.69 -12.45
N VAL A 178 16.87 3.95 -11.98
CA VAL A 178 16.87 3.29 -10.67
C VAL A 178 16.46 1.84 -10.80
N GLY A 179 16.78 1.05 -9.77
CA GLY A 179 16.32 -0.33 -9.72
C GLY A 179 14.81 -0.42 -9.46
N PHE A 180 14.18 -1.51 -9.88
CA PHE A 180 12.76 -1.76 -9.58
C PHE A 180 12.48 -3.22 -9.20
N GLU A 181 11.43 -3.42 -8.43
CA GLU A 181 10.74 -4.71 -8.22
C GLU A 181 9.41 -4.63 -8.96
N ALA A 182 9.02 -5.70 -9.65
CA ALA A 182 7.72 -5.79 -10.32
C ALA A 182 6.90 -6.91 -9.71
N ARG A 183 5.61 -6.64 -9.46
CA ARG A 183 4.64 -7.62 -8.98
C ARG A 183 3.43 -7.62 -9.89
N ARG A 184 2.95 -8.81 -10.25
CA ARG A 184 1.70 -8.92 -11.02
C ARG A 184 0.50 -8.59 -10.14
N LEU A 185 -0.37 -7.70 -10.64
CA LEU A 185 -1.66 -7.37 -10.00
C LEU A 185 -2.79 -8.21 -10.60
N THR A 186 -3.14 -7.93 -11.86
CA THR A 186 -4.21 -8.64 -12.58
C THR A 186 -4.05 -8.48 -14.09
N GLY A 187 -4.34 -9.53 -14.87
CA GLY A 187 -4.08 -9.49 -16.32
C GLY A 187 -2.62 -9.16 -16.60
N ASP A 188 -2.39 -8.16 -17.44
CA ASP A 188 -1.04 -7.65 -17.78
C ASP A 188 -0.74 -6.32 -17.07
N PHE A 189 -1.36 -6.10 -15.91
CA PHE A 189 -1.02 -5.01 -15.00
C PHE A 189 -0.08 -5.46 -13.90
N TYR A 190 0.90 -4.61 -13.64
CA TYR A 190 1.99 -4.81 -12.70
C TYR A 190 2.09 -3.60 -11.78
N LEU A 191 2.32 -3.85 -10.49
CA LEU A 191 2.80 -2.84 -9.56
C LEU A 191 4.32 -2.86 -9.62
N ILE A 192 4.91 -1.71 -9.92
CA ILE A 192 6.35 -1.52 -9.96
C ILE A 192 6.74 -0.62 -8.80
N THR A 193 7.69 -1.09 -7.98
CA THR A 193 8.28 -0.30 -6.90
C THR A 193 9.73 0.03 -7.24
N PHE A 194 10.08 1.32 -7.20
CA PHE A 194 11.39 1.84 -7.58
C PHE A 194 12.24 2.14 -6.33
N TYR A 195 13.54 1.81 -6.38
CA TYR A 195 14.47 1.92 -5.25
C TYR A 195 15.72 2.73 -5.60
N ASP A 196 16.05 3.73 -4.77
CA ASP A 196 17.22 4.62 -4.90
C ASP A 196 18.54 3.91 -4.54
N ASP A 197 18.45 2.81 -3.78
CA ASP A 197 19.59 2.13 -3.19
C ASP A 197 20.14 1.06 -4.13
N LEU A 198 21.03 1.48 -5.03
CA LEU A 198 22.05 0.62 -5.61
C LEU A 198 23.39 0.94 -4.93
N SER A 199 23.47 0.71 -3.62
CA SER A 199 24.76 0.49 -2.98
C SER A 199 25.35 -0.83 -3.51
N ASP A 200 26.20 -0.71 -4.53
CA ASP A 200 27.26 -1.63 -4.97
C ASP A 200 26.95 -3.09 -5.32
N GLU A 201 25.74 -3.63 -5.13
CA GLU A 201 25.38 -4.93 -5.71
C GLU A 201 24.81 -4.75 -7.12
N LEU A 202 25.72 -4.69 -8.09
CA LEU A 202 25.38 -4.98 -9.49
C LEU A 202 24.81 -6.39 -9.55
N ILE A 203 23.48 -6.51 -9.67
CA ILE A 203 22.86 -7.74 -10.15
C ILE A 203 22.66 -7.54 -11.65
N PRO A 204 23.55 -8.07 -12.52
CA PRO A 204 23.44 -7.91 -13.97
C PRO A 204 22.24 -8.65 -14.59
N GLU A 205 21.47 -9.39 -13.80
CA GLU A 205 20.41 -10.28 -14.25
C GLU A 205 19.22 -10.26 -13.27
N CYS A 206 18.05 -9.81 -13.74
CA CYS A 206 16.78 -10.00 -13.03
C CYS A 206 16.51 -11.50 -12.84
N ARG A 207 16.57 -12.02 -11.60
CA ARG A 207 16.40 -13.46 -11.33
C ARG A 207 15.28 -13.77 -10.32
N SER A 208 14.09 -13.18 -10.44
CA SER A 208 12.79 -13.72 -9.98
C SER A 208 11.79 -12.61 -9.65
N ILE A 209 10.55 -13.01 -9.31
CA ILE A 209 9.43 -12.21 -8.79
C ILE A 209 9.79 -11.39 -7.52
N HIS A 210 10.95 -11.65 -6.89
CA HIS A 210 11.44 -10.94 -5.70
C HIS A 210 12.82 -10.30 -5.88
N ASP A 211 13.39 -10.33 -7.09
CA ASP A 211 14.74 -9.82 -7.35
C ASP A 211 14.70 -8.38 -7.85
N ARG A 212 15.65 -7.57 -7.37
CA ARG A 212 15.81 -6.16 -7.78
C ARG A 212 16.39 -6.10 -9.19
N CYS A 213 15.71 -5.40 -10.09
CA CYS A 213 16.11 -5.23 -11.48
C CYS A 213 16.74 -3.87 -11.75
N VAL A 214 17.84 -3.81 -12.50
CA VAL A 214 18.41 -2.56 -13.02
C VAL A 214 18.47 -2.63 -14.54
N LEU A 215 17.77 -1.73 -15.22
CA LEU A 215 17.93 -1.56 -16.66
C LEU A 215 19.12 -0.63 -16.91
N ARG A 216 19.98 -0.94 -17.87
CA ARG A 216 21.00 -0.01 -18.38
C ARG A 216 21.07 -0.12 -19.89
N GLU A 217 21.17 1.02 -20.56
CA GLU A 217 21.68 1.04 -21.93
C GLU A 217 23.14 0.59 -21.91
N LYS A 218 23.52 -0.27 -22.86
CA LYS A 218 24.92 -0.66 -23.07
C LYS A 218 25.69 0.45 -23.76
#